data_AF-A0A436R4N7-F1
#
_entry.id   AF-A0A436R4N7-F1
#
_cell.length_a   1.000
_cell.length_b   1.000
_cell.length_c   1.000
_cell.angle_alpha   90.00
_cell.angle_beta   90.00
_cell.angle_gamma   90.00
#
_symmetry.space_group_name_H-M   'P 1'
#
loop_
_entity.id
_entity.type
_entity.pdbx_description
1 polymer ?
#
loop_
_entity_poly.entity_id
_entity_poly.type
_entity_poly.pdbx_seq_one_letter_code
_entity_poly.pdbx_strand_id
1 'polypeptide(L)' 'MIPASTKRNTLAVILLLAAAMPAYAHVGAGSTSSFAAGFVHPLSGLDHMTAMVAVGLWAAMKGGKALWAWPLAFLGV' A
#
# COMPACT_ATOMS: atom_id res chain seq x y z
N MET A 1 -9.01 -18.06 30.78
CA MET A 1 -7.70 -17.65 30.22
C MET A 1 -7.92 -17.28 28.75
N ILE A 2 -7.61 -16.06 28.32
CA ILE A 2 -7.83 -15.65 26.91
C ILE A 2 -6.75 -16.30 26.05
N PRO A 3 -7.10 -17.03 24.96
CA PRO A 3 -6.14 -17.71 24.11
C PRO A 3 -5.21 -16.71 23.40
N ALA A 4 -3.98 -17.13 23.13
CA ALA A 4 -2.96 -16.28 22.50
C ALA A 4 -3.36 -15.80 21.10
N SER A 5 -4.12 -16.62 20.36
CA SER A 5 -4.68 -16.25 19.05
C SER A 5 -5.66 -15.08 19.14
N THR A 6 -6.54 -15.06 20.15
CA THR A 6 -7.46 -13.95 20.37
C THR A 6 -6.70 -12.67 20.65
N LYS A 7 -5.69 -12.68 21.53
CA LYS A 7 -4.85 -11.51 21.84
C LYS A 7 -4.13 -10.96 20.61
N ARG A 8 -3.59 -11.84 19.75
CA ARG A 8 -2.94 -11.46 18.49
C ARG A 8 -3.92 -10.80 17.53
N ASN A 9 -5.12 -11.36 17.38
CA ASN A 9 -6.15 -10.77 16.53
C ASN A 9 -6.63 -9.41 17.07
N THR A 10 -6.78 -9.26 18.39
CA THR A 10 -7.16 -7.97 18.98
C THR A 10 -6.10 -6.90 18.69
N LEU A 11 -4.81 -7.24 18.85
CA LEU A 11 -3.70 -6.33 18.51
C LEU A 11 -3.71 -5.94 17.04
N ALA A 12 -3.92 -6.90 16.13
CA ALA A 12 -3.99 -6.63 14.70
C ALA A 12 -5.15 -5.68 14.34
N VAL A 13 -6.32 -5.88 14.95
CA VAL A 13 -7.49 -4.99 14.76
C VAL A 13 -7.20 -3.59 15.29
N ILE A 14 -6.61 -3.47 16.48
CA ILE A 14 -6.25 -2.16 17.07
C ILE A 14 -5.24 -1.43 16.17
N LEU A 15 -4.21 -2.13 15.68
CA LEU A 15 -3.23 -1.57 14.75
C LEU A 15 -3.87 -1.12 13.43
N LEU A 16 -4.81 -1.90 12.89
CA LEU A 16 -5.52 -1.55 11.66
C LEU A 16 -6.39 -0.30 11.84
N LEU A 17 -7.12 -0.19 12.95
CA LEU A 17 -7.92 0.99 13.25
C LEU A 17 -7.05 2.22 13.52
N ALA A 18 -5.91 2.05 14.19
CA ALA A 18 -4.97 3.14 14.43
C ALA A 18 -4.31 3.65 13.13
N ALA A 19 -4.19 2.78 12.12
CA ALA A 19 -3.69 3.14 10.80
C ALA A 19 -4.74 3.81 9.90
N ALA A 20 -6.01 3.87 10.31
CA ALA A 20 -7.06 4.54 9.54
C ALA A 20 -6.94 6.06 9.69
N MET A 21 -6.24 6.71 8.75
CA MET A 21 -6.12 8.18 8.68
C MET A 21 -7.09 8.76 7.63
N PRO A 22 -7.53 10.03 7.78
CA PRO A 22 -8.30 10.72 6.75
C PRO A 22 -7.52 10.77 5.43
N ALA A 23 -8.20 10.46 4.32
CA ALA A 23 -7.63 10.67 3.00
C ALA A 23 -7.55 12.18 2.72
N TYR A 24 -6.36 12.77 2.90
CA TYR A 24 -6.07 14.15 2.50
C TYR A 24 -5.95 14.24 0.98
N ALA A 25 -7.08 14.21 0.28
CA ALA A 25 -7.13 14.42 -1.17
C ALA A 25 -6.89 15.89 -1.51
N HIS A 26 -5.63 16.33 -1.46
CA HIS A 26 -5.22 17.65 -1.91
C HIS A 26 -5.05 17.60 -3.44
N VAL A 27 -6.03 18.11 -4.19
CA VAL A 27 -5.86 18.40 -5.62
C VAL A 27 -5.00 19.65 -5.72
N GLY A 28 -3.68 19.48 -5.84
CA GLY A 28 -2.74 20.58 -5.97
C GLY A 28 -3.12 21.53 -7.10
N ALA A 29 -2.95 22.83 -6.87
CA ALA A 29 -3.12 23.85 -7.91
C ALA A 29 -2.04 23.65 -9.00
N GLY A 30 -2.40 23.08 -10.16
CA GLY A 30 -1.47 22.82 -11.26
C GLY A 30 -1.99 21.81 -12.31
N SER A 31 -1.19 21.56 -13.34
CA SER A 31 -1.48 20.65 -14.46
C SER A 31 -1.44 19.17 -14.03
N THR A 32 -2.51 18.71 -13.37
CA THR A 32 -2.70 17.36 -12.83
C THR A 32 -2.87 16.26 -13.90
N SER A 33 -2.99 16.62 -15.18
CA SER A 33 -3.28 15.70 -16.30
C SER A 33 -2.09 15.43 -17.24
N SER A 34 -0.87 15.84 -16.87
CA SER A 34 0.32 15.59 -17.71
C SER A 34 0.86 14.16 -17.51
N PHE A 35 1.47 13.57 -18.55
CA PHE A 35 2.14 12.26 -18.46
C PHE A 35 3.15 12.20 -17.30
N ALA A 36 3.97 13.26 -17.15
CA ALA A 36 4.93 13.36 -16.06
C ALA A 36 4.25 13.37 -14.66
N ALA A 37 3.09 14.02 -14.54
CA ALA A 37 2.32 14.02 -13.31
C ALA A 37 1.75 12.63 -12.99
N GLY A 38 1.26 11.91 -13.99
CA GLY A 38 0.81 10.52 -13.85
C GLY A 38 1.95 9.55 -13.51
N PHE A 39 3.13 9.73 -14.10
CA PHE A 39 4.30 8.89 -13.82
C PHE A 39 4.81 9.05 -12.38
N VAL A 40 4.78 10.27 -11.84
CA VAL A 40 5.23 10.57 -10.47
C VAL A 40 4.13 10.30 -9.43
N HIS A 41 2.87 10.18 -9.85
CA HIS A 41 1.72 10.01 -8.95
C HIS A 41 1.88 8.87 -7.91
N PRO A 42 2.28 7.64 -8.26
CA PRO A 42 2.44 6.55 -7.30
C PRO A 42 3.53 6.82 -6.25
N LEU A 43 4.47 7.72 -6.57
CA LEU A 43 5.60 8.09 -5.71
C LEU A 43 5.30 9.30 -4.81
N SER A 44 4.12 9.92 -4.96
CA SER A 44 3.76 11.17 -4.28
C SER A 44 3.07 10.98 -2.93
N GLY A 45 2.59 9.77 -2.62
CA GLY A 45 1.88 9.46 -1.38
C GLY A 45 2.58 8.40 -0.55
N LEU A 46 2.74 8.64 0.76
CA LEU A 46 3.29 7.66 1.70
C LEU A 46 2.48 6.35 1.71
N ASP A 47 1.14 6.44 1.59
CA ASP A 47 0.25 5.28 1.54
C ASP A 47 0.50 4.40 0.30
N HIS A 48 0.82 5.02 -0.84
CA HIS A 48 1.17 4.30 -2.05
C HIS A 48 2.55 3.63 -1.91
N MET A 49 3.53 4.33 -1.34
CA MET A 49 4.85 3.77 -1.09
C MET A 49 4.80 2.57 -0.15
N THR A 50 4.04 2.64 0.95
CA THR A 50 3.85 1.49 1.85
C THR A 50 3.14 0.33 1.17
N ALA A 51 2.14 0.59 0.32
CA ALA A 51 1.50 -0.44 -0.49
C ALA A 51 2.48 -1.10 -1.47
N MET A 52 3.30 -0.32 -2.19
CA MET A 52 4.32 -0.85 -3.10
C MET A 52 5.35 -1.73 -2.39
N VAL A 53 5.81 -1.30 -1.21
CA VAL A 53 6.74 -2.08 -0.38
C VAL A 53 6.07 -3.37 0.11
N ALA A 54 4.83 -3.30 0.57
CA ALA A 54 4.09 -4.47 1.04
C ALA A 54 3.88 -5.50 -0.09
N VAL A 55 3.49 -5.05 -1.29
CA VAL A 55 3.34 -5.91 -2.48
C VAL A 55 4.68 -6.53 -2.87
N GLY A 56 5.76 -5.74 -2.86
CA GLY A 56 7.11 -6.24 -3.16
C GLY A 56 7.60 -7.28 -2.17
N LEU A 57 7.40 -7.04 -0.87
CA LEU A 57 7.75 -7.99 0.18
C LEU A 57 6.94 -9.28 0.06
N TRP A 58 5.64 -9.15 -0.23
CA TRP A 58 4.75 -10.30 -0.42
C TRP A 58 5.13 -11.12 -1.66
N ALA A 59 5.49 -10.45 -2.76
CA ALA A 59 5.99 -11.08 -3.98
C ALA A 59 7.31 -11.82 -3.73
N ALA A 60 8.22 -11.23 -2.95
CA ALA A 60 9.48 -11.86 -2.55
C ALA A 60 9.25 -13.10 -1.66
N MET A 61 8.32 -13.03 -0.71
CA MET A 61 7.92 -14.17 0.12
C MET A 61 7.29 -15.30 -0.71
N LYS A 62 6.52 -14.96 -1.75
CA LYS A 62 5.89 -15.95 -2.64
C LYS A 62 6.89 -16.61 -3.60
N GLY A 63 7.84 -15.83 -4.13
CA GLY A 63 8.85 -16.30 -5.07
C GLY A 63 8.33 -16.60 -6.48
N GLY A 64 9.22 -17.09 -7.34
CA GLY A 64 8.89 -17.52 -8.70
C GLY A 64 8.32 -16.39 -9.57
N LYS A 65 7.22 -16.67 -10.28
CA LYS A 65 6.58 -15.70 -11.19
C LYS A 65 5.96 -14.50 -10.46
N ALA A 66 5.60 -14.66 -9.18
CA ALA A 66 4.96 -13.60 -8.40
C ALA A 66 5.87 -12.38 -8.23
N LEU A 67 7.19 -12.61 -8.19
CA LEU A 67 8.23 -11.58 -8.05
C LEU A 67 8.12 -10.48 -9.13
N TRP A 68 7.62 -10.85 -10.32
CA TRP A 68 7.40 -9.92 -11.43
C TRP A 68 5.92 -9.62 -11.65
N ALA A 69 5.07 -10.64 -11.60
CA ALA A 69 3.65 -10.48 -11.95
C ALA A 69 2.91 -9.53 -10.99
N TRP A 70 3.22 -9.57 -9.70
CA TRP A 70 2.46 -8.80 -8.71
C TRP A 70 2.82 -7.31 -8.71
N PRO A 71 4.11 -6.91 -8.71
CA PRO A 71 4.45 -5.50 -8.86
C PRO A 71 3.96 -4.92 -10.21
N LEU A 72 4.07 -5.67 -11.30
CA LEU A 72 3.60 -5.20 -12.62
C LEU A 72 2.09 -5.04 -12.68
N ALA A 73 1.32 -5.97 -12.11
CA ALA A 73 -0.13 -5.85 -12.03
C ALA A 73 -0.54 -4.64 -11.18
N PHE A 74 0.19 -4.36 -10.10
CA PHE A 74 -0.05 -3.20 -9.24
C PHE A 74 0.21 -1.86 -9.97
N LEU A 75 1.19 -1.80 -10.88
CA LEU A 75 1.47 -0.60 -11.68
C LEU A 75 0.49 -0.39 -12.85
N GLY A 76 -0.20 -1.44 -13.29
CA GLY A 76 -1.09 -1.42 -14.45
C GLY A 76 -2.55 -1.09 -14.13
N VAL A 77 -2.90 -0.94 -12.86
CA VAL A 77 -4.22 -0.53 -12.35
C VAL A 77 -4.14 0.90 -11.86
#